data_AF-A0A453EQN1-F1
#
_entry.id   AF-A0A453EQN1-F1
#
_cell.length_a   1.000
_cell.length_b   1.000
_cell.length_c   1.000
_cell.angle_alpha   90.00
_cell.angle_beta   90.00
_cell.angle_gamma   90.00
#
_symmetry.space_group_name_H-M   'P 1'
#
loop_
_entity.id
_entity.type
_entity.pdbx_description
1 polymer ?
#
loop_
_entity_poly.entity_id
_entity_poly.type
_entity_poly.pdbx_seq_one_letter_code
_entity_poly.pdbx_strand_id
1 'polypeptide(L)'
;MMKQPIGRFQGQATDVDIARKEIRNVKIEMVKLLSRHIGKPMEEIARDIRRPKYFSPSEAVDYGIIDKVLHNVKSQTDAGLVSEVKKELI
;
A
#
# COMPACT_ATOMS: atom_id res chain seq x y z
N MET A 1 -1.96 -2.63 2.89
CA MET A 1 -1.53 -4.03 3.08
C MET A 1 -0.74 -4.47 1.85
N MET A 2 0.38 -5.15 2.03
CA MET A 2 1.10 -5.80 0.92
C MET A 2 1.05 -7.32 1.07
N LYS A 3 0.95 -8.03 -0.06
CA LYS A 3 1.01 -9.50 -0.12
C LYS A 3 1.52 -9.95 -1.48
N GLN A 4 2.07 -11.15 -1.55
CA GLN A 4 2.37 -11.81 -2.82
C GLN A 4 1.09 -12.08 -3.64
N PRO A 5 1.18 -12.16 -4.98
CA PRO A 5 0.06 -12.57 -5.80
C PRO A 5 -0.43 -13.96 -5.40
N ILE A 6 -1.73 -14.17 -5.51
CA ILE A 6 -2.38 -15.45 -5.23
C ILE A 6 -3.01 -15.93 -6.53
N GLY A 7 -2.80 -17.19 -6.87
CA GLY A 7 -3.45 -17.84 -8.01
C GLY A 7 -3.91 -19.23 -7.64
N ARG A 8 -5.07 -19.63 -8.16
CA ARG A 8 -5.62 -20.98 -8.08
C ARG A 8 -5.81 -21.48 -9.50
N PHE A 9 -5.33 -22.68 -9.77
CA PHE A 9 -5.40 -23.31 -11.09
C PHE A 9 -5.79 -24.78 -10.90
N GLN A 10 -6.52 -25.31 -11.87
CA GLN A 10 -6.94 -26.71 -11.94
C GLN A 10 -6.93 -27.11 -13.42
N GLY A 11 -6.46 -28.32 -13.73
CA GLY A 11 -6.29 -28.79 -15.11
C GLY A 11 -5.34 -29.97 -15.20
N GLN A 12 -4.83 -30.24 -16.39
CA GLN A 12 -3.80 -31.25 -16.57
C GLN A 12 -2.51 -30.82 -15.85
N ALA A 13 -1.64 -31.79 -15.54
CA ALA A 13 -0.36 -31.51 -14.88
C ALA A 13 0.46 -30.45 -15.64
N THR A 14 0.48 -30.52 -16.98
CA THR A 14 1.13 -29.55 -17.86
C THR A 14 0.59 -28.13 -17.66
N ASP A 15 -0.74 -27.97 -17.59
CA ASP A 15 -1.37 -26.66 -17.39
C ASP A 15 -1.02 -26.07 -16.02
N VAL A 16 -0.98 -26.92 -14.99
CA VAL A 16 -0.61 -26.53 -13.63
C VAL A 16 0.84 -26.04 -13.58
N ASP A 17 1.75 -26.68 -14.31
CA ASP A 17 3.15 -26.28 -14.37
C ASP A 17 3.34 -24.94 -15.12
N ILE A 18 2.64 -24.75 -16.24
CA ILE A 18 2.63 -23.48 -16.98
C ILE A 18 2.12 -22.35 -16.06
N ALA A 19 0.99 -22.58 -15.40
CA ALA A 19 0.41 -21.59 -14.49
C ALA A 19 1.33 -21.28 -13.29
N ARG A 20 1.99 -22.29 -12.72
CA ARG A 20 2.99 -22.09 -11.65
C ARG A 20 4.14 -21.21 -12.12
N LYS A 21 4.66 -21.45 -13.33
CA LYS A 21 5.74 -20.64 -13.91
C LYS A 21 5.28 -19.19 -14.07
N GLU A 22 4.06 -18.97 -14.52
CA GLU A 22 3.53 -17.62 -14.69
C GLU A 22 3.31 -16.87 -13.38
N ILE A 23 2.74 -17.53 -12.35
CA ILE A 23 2.64 -16.91 -11.00
C ILE A 23 4.02 -16.48 -10.50
N ARG A 24 5.06 -17.28 -10.75
CA ARG A 24 6.43 -16.94 -10.36
C ARG A 24 6.94 -15.70 -11.11
N ASN A 25 6.70 -15.61 -12.42
CA ASN A 25 7.06 -14.44 -13.23
C ASN A 25 6.37 -13.17 -12.71
N VAL A 26 5.05 -13.25 -12.52
CA VAL A 26 4.24 -12.14 -11.98
C VAL A 26 4.76 -11.69 -10.61
N LYS A 27 5.12 -12.64 -9.74
CA LYS A 27 5.71 -12.31 -8.43
C LYS A 27 7.04 -11.56 -8.57
N ILE A 28 7.91 -11.98 -9.48
CA ILE A 28 9.22 -11.34 -9.70
C ILE A 28 9.04 -9.90 -10.20
N GLU A 29 8.19 -9.70 -11.21
CA GLU A 29 7.92 -8.36 -11.75
C GLU A 29 7.27 -7.44 -10.71
N MET A 30 6.33 -7.96 -9.91
CA MET A 30 5.73 -7.18 -8.82
C MET A 30 6.77 -6.75 -7.78
N VAL A 31 7.67 -7.66 -7.37
CA VAL A 31 8.75 -7.35 -6.41
C VAL A 31 9.70 -6.29 -6.99
N LYS A 32 10.04 -6.38 -8.27
CA LYS A 32 10.91 -5.42 -8.96
C LYS A 32 10.28 -4.02 -9.00
N LEU A 33 9.00 -3.92 -9.35
CA LEU A 33 8.26 -2.65 -9.36
C LEU A 33 8.19 -2.03 -7.97
N LEU A 34 7.81 -2.82 -6.96
CA LEU A 34 7.75 -2.36 -5.58
C LEU A 34 9.13 -1.89 -5.09
N SER A 35 10.20 -2.65 -5.35
CA SER A 35 11.56 -2.28 -4.99
C SER A 35 11.95 -0.93 -5.59
N ARG A 36 11.65 -0.71 -6.88
CA ARG A 36 11.93 0.55 -7.59
C ARG A 36 11.24 1.75 -6.95
N HIS A 37 9.96 1.63 -6.59
CA HIS A 37 9.17 2.76 -6.10
C HIS A 37 9.33 3.00 -4.60
N ILE A 38 9.53 1.94 -3.81
CA ILE A 38 9.68 2.01 -2.36
C ILE A 38 11.13 2.32 -1.95
N GLY A 39 12.11 2.04 -2.83
CA GLY A 39 13.53 2.29 -2.56
C GLY A 39 14.20 1.23 -1.68
N LYS A 40 13.58 0.05 -1.57
CA LYS A 40 14.09 -1.10 -0.79
C LYS A 40 14.62 -2.20 -1.70
N PRO A 41 15.60 -3.01 -1.29
CA PRO A 41 16.12 -4.11 -2.10
C PRO A 41 15.03 -5.17 -2.39
N MET A 42 15.13 -5.85 -3.54
CA MET A 42 14.15 -6.85 -3.98
C MET A 42 13.99 -7.99 -2.96
N GLU A 43 15.09 -8.38 -2.30
CA GLU A 43 15.12 -9.45 -1.29
C GLU A 43 14.28 -9.09 -0.06
N GLU A 44 14.34 -7.82 0.37
CA GLU A 44 13.55 -7.32 1.49
C GLU A 44 12.06 -7.29 1.12
N ILE A 45 11.71 -6.73 -0.04
CA ILE A 45 10.32 -6.71 -0.52
C ILE A 45 9.78 -8.15 -0.64
N ALA A 46 10.55 -9.07 -1.24
CA ALA A 46 10.14 -10.46 -1.43
C ALA A 46 9.90 -11.21 -0.11
N ARG A 47 10.69 -10.92 0.93
CA ARG A 47 10.51 -11.45 2.28
C ARG A 47 9.24 -10.88 2.91
N ASP A 48 9.05 -9.57 2.83
CA ASP A 48 7.98 -8.85 3.52
C ASP A 48 6.60 -9.15 2.93
N ILE A 49 6.50 -9.43 1.63
CA ILE A 49 5.22 -9.79 0.98
C ILE A 49 4.88 -11.29 1.06
N ARG A 50 5.75 -12.13 1.63
CA ARG A 50 5.54 -13.59 1.70
C ARG A 50 4.25 -13.95 2.44
N ARG A 51 3.91 -13.15 3.45
CA ARG A 51 2.61 -13.16 4.13
C ARG A 51 1.99 -11.77 4.04
N PRO A 52 0.67 -11.63 4.23
CA PRO A 52 0.05 -10.32 4.32
C PRO A 52 0.72 -9.49 5.42
N LYS A 53 1.29 -8.34 5.02
CA LYS A 53 1.82 -7.34 5.93
C LYS A 53 0.87 -6.14 5.94
N TYR A 54 0.36 -5.81 7.10
CA TYR A 54 -0.51 -4.66 7.31
C TYR A 54 0.33 -3.47 7.75
N PHE A 55 -0.16 -2.28 7.41
CA PHE A 55 0.50 -1.00 7.70
C PHE A 55 -0.60 -0.05 8.15
N SER A 56 -0.35 0.63 9.25
CA SER A 56 -0.97 1.93 9.54
C SER A 56 -0.50 2.97 8.52
N PRO A 57 -1.19 4.11 8.38
CA PRO A 57 -0.76 5.18 7.48
C PRO A 57 0.65 5.69 7.75
N SER A 58 1.06 5.82 9.02
CA SER A 58 2.42 6.23 9.39
C SER A 58 3.46 5.19 9.01
N GLU A 59 3.23 3.91 9.31
CA GLU A 59 4.13 2.83 8.90
C GLU A 59 4.24 2.72 7.37
N ALA A 60 3.19 3.09 6.63
CA ALA A 60 3.23 3.11 5.16
C ALA A 60 4.12 4.24 4.63
N VAL A 61 4.18 5.40 5.31
CA VAL A 61 5.14 6.47 5.00
C VAL A 61 6.55 6.00 5.30
N ASP A 62 6.79 5.49 6.51
CA ASP A 62 8.12 5.03 6.94
C ASP A 62 8.66 3.89 6.07
N TYR A 63 7.75 3.04 5.58
CA TYR A 63 8.13 1.95 4.68
C TYR A 63 8.43 2.44 3.26
N GLY A 64 7.96 3.62 2.85
CA GLY A 64 8.10 4.17 1.49
C GLY A 64 6.97 3.80 0.52
N ILE A 65 5.79 3.42 1.04
CA ILE A 65 4.61 3.06 0.22
C ILE A 65 3.87 4.32 -0.22
N ILE A 66 3.84 5.36 0.62
CA ILE A 66 3.17 6.63 0.38
C ILE A 66 4.05 7.79 0.89
N ASP A 67 3.88 9.00 0.35
CA ASP A 67 4.74 10.13 0.71
C ASP A 67 4.31 10.85 2.00
N LYS A 68 3.00 10.95 2.24
CA LYS A 68 2.44 11.65 3.42
C LYS A 68 1.02 11.20 3.75
N VAL A 69 0.66 11.36 5.03
CA VAL A 69 -0.72 11.22 5.51
C VAL A 69 -1.36 12.59 5.58
N LEU A 70 -2.52 12.78 4.94
CA LEU A 70 -3.28 14.02 5.00
C LEU A 70 -4.27 13.98 6.16
N HIS A 71 -4.29 15.05 6.96
CA HIS A 71 -5.30 15.28 7.98
C HIS A 71 -6.24 16.40 7.51
N ASN A 72 -7.53 16.28 7.85
CA ASN A 72 -8.49 17.34 7.54
C ASN A 72 -8.14 18.60 8.35
N VAL A 73 -7.93 19.71 7.65
CA VAL A 73 -7.55 21.00 8.25
C VAL A 73 -8.76 21.76 8.81
N LYS A 74 -10.00 21.27 8.60
CA LYS A 74 -11.22 21.86 9.17
C LYS A 74 -11.41 21.56 10.67
N SER A 75 -10.43 21.89 11.51
CA SER A 75 -10.54 21.57 12.95
C SER A 75 -10.00 22.63 13.90
N GLN A 76 -9.50 23.78 13.45
CA GLN A 76 -9.27 24.92 14.35
C GLN A 76 -9.68 26.28 13.78
N THR A 77 -9.55 26.52 12.47
CA THR A 77 -9.88 27.84 11.88
C THR A 77 -11.39 28.05 11.69
N ASP A 78 -12.13 27.01 11.31
CA ASP A 78 -13.58 27.12 11.03
C ASP A 78 -14.42 27.34 12.31
N ALA A 79 -13.95 26.89 13.47
CA ALA A 79 -14.64 27.13 14.75
C ALA A 79 -14.46 28.57 15.24
N GLY A 80 -13.28 29.18 14.99
CA GLY A 80 -13.00 30.58 15.31
C GLY A 80 -13.88 31.54 14.50
N LEU A 81 -13.95 31.33 13.18
CA LEU A 81 -14.76 32.13 12.25
C LEU A 81 -16.26 32.13 12.62
N VAL A 82 -16.81 30.98 13.03
CA VAL A 82 -18.23 30.89 13.44
C VAL A 82 -18.50 31.64 14.76
N SER A 83 -17.51 31.74 15.65
CA SER A 83 -17.64 32.50 16.91
C SER A 83 -17.50 34.00 16.71
N GLU A 84 -16.70 34.42 15.73
CA GLU A 84 -16.42 35.82 15.42
C GLU A 84 -17.61 36.48 14.70
N VAL A 85 -18.21 35.78 13.74
CA VAL A 85 -19.43 36.23 13.04
C VAL A 85 -20.65 36.33 13.98
N LYS A 86 -20.73 35.52 15.04
CA LYS A 86 -21.80 35.63 16.04
C LYS A 86 -21.66 36.82 16.98
N LYS A 87 -20.45 37.35 17.19
CA LYS A 87 -20.20 38.54 18.00
C LYS A 87 -20.51 39.83 17.25
N GLU A 88 -20.38 39.84 15.92
CA GLU A 88 -20.72 41.00 15.09
C GLU A 88 -22.23 41.11 14.79
N LEU A 89 -23.02 40.08 15.10
CA LEU A 89 -24.47 40.05 14.85
C LEU A 89 -25.35 40.33 16.10
N ILE A 90 -24.76 40.73 17.23
CA ILE A 90 -25.43 41.16 18.46
C ILE A 90 -25.02 42.60 18.75
#